data_AF-A0A1H4BDT5-F1
#
_entry.id   AF-A0A1H4BDT5-F1
#
_cell.length_a   1.000
_cell.length_b   1.000
_cell.length_c   1.000
_cell.angle_alpha   90.00
_cell.angle_beta   90.00
_cell.angle_gamma   90.00
#
_symmetry.space_group_name_H-M   'P 1'
#
loop_
_entity.id
_entity.type
_entity.pdbx_description
1 polymer ?
#
loop_
_entity_poly.entity_id
_entity_poly.type
_entity_poly.pdbx_seq_one_letter_code
_entity_poly.pdbx_strand_id
1 'polypeptide(L)'
;MSHHFDQDEQDYIIVHFCAAMERLKWKEHDFRVVVVCGNGIGTAQVLTVKLRSRFGFNIMGVTSVHGLQQMDCREVDLIITTTALKESPCPYIVVSPLISEADVLRISRAFNEITEQSGGSANVFQESQGIGDTAGEGLMTFMESKLDEMEGLECQDKAMILENIKGFFENYQLSSTPFLHELLIPEHIVLDMDCSNYSEAIAAAGQILLDGGFIDGCYIEAMVENIEKNGPYIVVSEGFAVPHAGFDAGSKAVGMSLIRLENSVDFNTKTGSPIWVDYVCCLSTVDDQQHLKAFFHLVNILTDPRVKEDFHRAESPKQFAQMIKDYELKLILKDKERR
;
A
#
# COMPACT_ATOMS: atom_id res chain seq x y z
N MET A 1 10.37 2.73 36.07
CA MET A 1 11.40 2.08 35.25
C MET A 1 11.16 2.58 33.85
N SER A 2 12.09 3.34 33.28
CA SER A 2 12.03 3.70 31.87
C SER A 2 12.20 2.41 31.07
N HIS A 3 11.30 2.19 30.12
CA HIS A 3 11.38 1.07 29.19
C HIS A 3 11.96 1.63 27.91
N HIS A 4 13.10 1.10 27.50
CA HIS A 4 13.69 1.38 26.20
C HIS A 4 13.05 0.43 25.19
N PHE A 5 12.70 0.92 24.01
CA PHE A 5 12.23 0.07 22.92
C PHE A 5 13.44 -0.39 22.11
N ASP A 6 13.56 -1.68 21.85
CA ASP A 6 14.56 -2.17 20.90
C ASP A 6 14.17 -1.86 19.45
N GLN A 7 15.07 -2.12 18.50
CA GLN A 7 14.85 -1.80 17.08
C GLN A 7 13.63 -2.53 16.53
N ASP A 8 13.41 -3.80 16.91
CA ASP A 8 12.30 -4.62 16.43
C ASP A 8 10.96 -4.08 16.95
N GLU A 9 10.91 -3.64 18.22
CA GLU A 9 9.72 -3.02 18.80
C GLU A 9 9.41 -1.64 18.20
N GLN A 10 10.44 -0.86 17.85
CA GLN A 10 10.29 0.41 17.17
C GLN A 10 9.74 0.23 15.76
N ASP A 11 10.29 -0.71 15.00
CA ASP A 11 9.85 -1.04 13.64
C ASP A 11 8.38 -1.52 13.67
N TYR A 12 8.02 -2.33 14.68
CA TYR A 12 6.63 -2.73 14.91
C TYR A 12 5.69 -1.55 15.14
N ILE A 13 6.07 -0.60 16.00
CA ILE A 13 5.26 0.59 16.29
C ILE A 13 5.09 1.44 15.02
N ILE A 14 6.19 1.68 14.28
CA ILE A 14 6.20 2.46 13.04
C ILE A 14 5.25 1.82 12.02
N VAL A 15 5.36 0.52 11.82
CA VAL A 15 4.48 -0.24 10.94
C VAL A 15 3.00 -0.04 11.29
N HIS A 16 2.64 -0.20 12.56
CA HIS A 16 1.24 -0.12 12.99
C HIS A 16 0.71 1.31 12.86
N PHE A 17 1.57 2.28 13.15
CA PHE A 17 1.25 3.69 13.04
C PHE A 17 1.06 4.11 11.58
N CYS A 18 1.97 3.73 10.69
CA CYS A 18 1.89 4.00 9.26
C CYS A 18 0.64 3.36 8.63
N ALA A 19 0.36 2.09 8.98
CA ALA A 19 -0.87 1.42 8.54
C ALA A 19 -2.13 2.15 9.06
N ALA A 20 -2.11 2.68 10.29
CA ALA A 20 -3.20 3.48 10.84
C ALA A 20 -3.37 4.83 10.15
N MET A 21 -2.29 5.53 9.81
CA MET A 21 -2.33 6.81 9.11
C MET A 21 -2.84 6.67 7.67
N GLU A 22 -2.48 5.59 6.97
CA GLU A 22 -2.99 5.31 5.63
C GLU A 22 -4.53 5.14 5.63
N ARG A 23 -5.07 4.53 6.70
CA ARG A 23 -6.53 4.47 6.94
C ARG A 23 -7.17 5.84 7.20
N LEU A 24 -6.39 6.86 7.57
CA LEU A 24 -6.85 8.20 7.95
C LEU A 24 -6.68 9.27 6.84
N LYS A 25 -5.90 9.04 5.76
CA LYS A 25 -5.64 9.96 4.63
C LYS A 25 -6.86 10.34 3.76
N TRP A 26 -8.09 10.14 4.23
CA TRP A 26 -9.32 10.28 3.46
C TRP A 26 -9.95 11.66 3.59
N LYS A 27 -9.47 12.65 2.81
CA LYS A 27 -10.22 13.87 2.46
C LYS A 27 -9.59 14.65 1.27
N GLU A 28 -10.32 14.66 0.14
CA GLU A 28 -10.41 15.62 -0.99
C GLU A 28 -9.21 15.88 -1.95
N HIS A 29 -9.37 15.49 -3.23
CA HIS A 29 -8.63 16.01 -4.39
C HIS A 29 -9.38 17.09 -5.20
N ASP A 30 -8.68 18.19 -5.50
CA ASP A 30 -9.23 19.43 -6.07
C ASP A 30 -9.24 19.54 -7.61
N PHE A 31 -8.71 18.55 -8.36
CA PHE A 31 -8.64 18.64 -9.84
C PHE A 31 -9.99 18.31 -10.49
N ARG A 32 -10.61 19.29 -11.15
CA ARG A 32 -12.01 19.27 -11.59
C ARG A 32 -12.14 19.01 -13.10
N VAL A 33 -12.91 17.99 -13.44
CA VAL A 33 -13.11 17.51 -14.81
C VAL A 33 -14.58 17.49 -15.20
N VAL A 34 -14.87 17.85 -16.45
CA VAL A 34 -16.19 17.67 -17.07
C VAL A 34 -16.10 16.67 -18.22
N VAL A 35 -17.03 15.73 -18.26
CA VAL A 35 -17.11 14.74 -19.34
C VAL A 35 -18.16 15.16 -20.36
N VAL A 36 -17.78 15.24 -21.64
CA VAL A 36 -18.67 15.66 -22.74
C VAL A 36 -18.83 14.53 -23.74
N CYS A 37 -19.99 13.90 -23.78
CA CYS A 37 -20.23 12.73 -24.63
C CYS A 37 -21.31 13.03 -25.69
N GLY A 38 -20.95 12.89 -26.96
CA GLY A 38 -21.90 12.99 -28.09
C GLY A 38 -22.71 11.71 -28.33
N ASN A 39 -22.33 10.60 -27.71
CA ASN A 39 -22.82 9.25 -28.03
C ASN A 39 -23.98 8.79 -27.12
N GLY A 40 -24.65 9.75 -26.46
CA GLY A 40 -25.79 9.49 -25.56
C GLY A 40 -25.40 9.11 -24.12
N ILE A 41 -26.39 9.16 -23.23
CA ILE A 41 -26.22 9.05 -21.77
C ILE A 41 -25.61 7.70 -21.36
N GLY A 42 -26.05 6.58 -21.96
CA GLY A 42 -25.54 5.25 -21.61
C GLY A 42 -24.04 5.10 -21.87
N THR A 43 -23.57 5.57 -23.02
CA THR A 43 -22.15 5.57 -23.38
C THR A 43 -21.35 6.51 -22.48
N ALA A 44 -21.93 7.67 -22.13
CA ALA A 44 -21.31 8.63 -21.23
C ALA A 44 -21.12 8.06 -19.81
N GLN A 45 -22.08 7.26 -19.33
CA GLN A 45 -21.95 6.57 -18.04
C GLN A 45 -20.84 5.51 -18.06
N VAL A 46 -20.73 4.71 -19.13
CA VAL A 46 -19.64 3.73 -19.29
C VAL A 46 -18.27 4.43 -19.30
N LEU A 47 -18.14 5.52 -20.05
CA LEU A 47 -16.91 6.33 -20.07
C LEU A 47 -16.60 6.90 -18.68
N THR A 48 -17.61 7.45 -18.00
CA THR A 48 -17.46 8.02 -16.65
C THR A 48 -17.01 6.97 -15.65
N VAL A 49 -17.60 5.77 -15.67
CA VAL A 49 -17.18 4.64 -14.82
C VAL A 49 -15.73 4.27 -15.13
N LYS A 50 -15.34 4.18 -16.41
CA LYS A 50 -13.95 3.86 -16.80
C LYS A 50 -12.94 4.95 -16.44
N LEU A 51 -13.36 6.21 -16.45
CA LEU A 51 -12.54 7.34 -16.04
C LEU A 51 -12.37 7.37 -14.52
N ARG A 52 -13.48 7.22 -13.77
CA ARG A 52 -13.44 7.10 -12.30
C ARG A 52 -12.61 5.89 -11.86
N SER A 53 -12.66 4.78 -12.60
CA SER A 53 -11.86 3.59 -12.30
C SER A 53 -10.37 3.72 -12.67
N ARG A 54 -9.92 4.85 -13.26
CA ARG A 54 -8.54 5.01 -13.77
C ARG A 54 -7.86 6.28 -13.29
N PHE A 55 -8.60 7.33 -12.95
CA PHE A 55 -8.09 8.65 -12.61
C PHE A 55 -8.77 9.20 -11.35
N GLY A 56 -7.96 9.80 -10.47
CA GLY A 56 -8.41 10.40 -9.20
C GLY A 56 -8.74 11.90 -9.33
N PHE A 57 -9.40 12.31 -10.41
CA PHE A 57 -9.91 13.67 -10.54
C PHE A 57 -11.42 13.75 -10.21
N ASN A 58 -11.86 14.92 -9.76
CA ASN A 58 -13.25 15.19 -9.45
C ASN A 58 -14.06 15.43 -10.74
N ILE A 59 -14.83 14.43 -11.17
CA ILE A 59 -15.77 14.61 -12.29
C ILE A 59 -17.00 15.37 -11.79
N MET A 60 -17.04 16.67 -12.08
CA MET A 60 -18.11 17.59 -11.70
C MET A 60 -19.44 17.28 -12.38
N GLY A 61 -19.39 16.67 -13.57
CA GLY A 61 -20.60 16.34 -14.31
C GLY A 61 -20.34 15.74 -15.67
N VAL A 62 -21.42 15.20 -16.25
CA VAL A 62 -21.44 14.62 -17.59
C VAL A 62 -22.48 15.36 -18.41
N THR A 63 -22.11 15.86 -19.58
CA THR A 63 -22.98 16.68 -20.43
C THR A 63 -22.82 16.38 -21.92
N SER A 64 -23.63 17.03 -22.75
CA SER A 64 -23.50 17.04 -24.21
C SER A 64 -22.71 18.27 -24.66
N VAL A 65 -22.26 18.31 -25.92
CA VAL A 65 -21.59 19.49 -26.48
C VAL A 65 -22.48 20.74 -26.40
N HIS A 66 -23.81 20.59 -26.58
CA HIS A 66 -24.74 21.70 -26.43
C HIS A 66 -24.87 22.15 -24.97
N GLY A 67 -24.88 21.22 -24.02
CA GLY A 67 -24.95 21.53 -22.59
C GLY A 67 -23.67 22.18 -22.05
N LEU A 68 -22.51 21.85 -22.63
CA LEU A 68 -21.22 22.49 -22.29
C LEU A 68 -21.26 24.01 -22.53
N GLN A 69 -21.91 24.47 -23.60
CA GLN A 69 -21.99 25.90 -23.92
C GLN A 69 -22.78 26.73 -22.89
N GLN A 70 -23.59 26.06 -22.05
CA GLN A 70 -24.43 26.69 -21.03
C GLN A 70 -23.88 26.47 -19.61
N MET A 71 -22.77 25.74 -19.47
CA MET A 71 -22.17 25.38 -18.19
C MET A 71 -21.08 26.38 -17.81
N ASP A 72 -21.04 26.78 -16.54
CA ASP A 72 -19.92 27.57 -16.02
C ASP A 72 -18.69 26.68 -15.85
N CYS A 73 -17.68 26.91 -16.68
CA CYS A 73 -16.46 26.11 -16.71
C CYS A 73 -15.25 26.86 -16.11
N ARG A 74 -15.46 27.97 -15.38
CA ARG A 74 -14.37 28.78 -14.78
C ARG A 74 -13.48 28.01 -13.81
N GLU A 75 -14.05 26.97 -13.22
CA GLU A 75 -13.44 26.10 -12.23
C GLU A 75 -13.08 24.72 -12.81
N VAL A 76 -13.18 24.52 -14.13
CA VAL A 76 -12.91 23.22 -14.74
C VAL A 76 -11.49 23.20 -15.30
N ASP A 77 -10.66 22.30 -14.80
CA ASP A 77 -9.26 22.18 -15.17
C ASP A 77 -9.08 21.44 -16.51
N LEU A 78 -9.95 20.45 -16.79
CA LEU A 78 -9.88 19.66 -18.03
C LEU A 78 -11.26 19.17 -18.50
N ILE A 79 -11.50 19.21 -19.82
CA ILE A 79 -12.64 18.57 -20.47
C ILE A 79 -12.22 17.27 -21.15
N ILE A 80 -12.89 16.16 -20.82
CA ILE A 80 -12.71 14.88 -21.52
C ILE A 80 -13.92 14.65 -22.42
N THR A 81 -13.69 14.52 -23.73
CA THR A 81 -14.78 14.43 -24.69
C THR A 81 -14.65 13.27 -25.67
N THR A 82 -15.77 12.74 -26.15
CA THR A 82 -15.79 11.73 -27.22
C THR A 82 -15.84 12.32 -28.62
N THR A 83 -15.94 13.65 -28.73
CA THR A 83 -16.12 14.37 -30.00
C THR A 83 -15.32 15.65 -29.98
N ALA A 84 -14.61 15.97 -31.06
CA ALA A 84 -13.85 17.22 -31.14
C ALA A 84 -14.75 18.45 -30.92
N LEU A 85 -14.30 19.38 -30.08
CA LEU A 85 -15.00 20.62 -29.78
C LEU A 85 -14.51 21.72 -30.73
N LYS A 86 -15.44 22.48 -31.32
CA LYS A 86 -15.10 23.63 -32.16
C LYS A 86 -14.51 24.78 -31.35
N GLU A 87 -15.07 24.99 -30.15
CA GLU A 87 -14.64 25.98 -29.16
C GLU A 87 -14.66 25.30 -27.79
N SER A 88 -13.64 25.55 -26.97
CA SER A 88 -13.52 24.96 -25.64
C SER A 88 -13.12 26.05 -24.63
N PRO A 89 -13.79 26.13 -23.47
CA PRO A 89 -13.51 27.14 -22.45
C PRO A 89 -12.22 26.88 -21.65
N CYS A 90 -11.74 25.62 -21.63
CA CYS A 90 -10.51 25.19 -20.99
C CYS A 90 -9.85 24.07 -21.83
N PRO A 91 -8.66 23.55 -21.46
CA PRO A 91 -8.04 22.44 -22.16
C PRO A 91 -8.99 21.25 -22.31
N TYR A 92 -8.92 20.56 -23.46
CA TYR A 92 -9.73 19.38 -23.70
C TYR A 92 -8.98 18.27 -24.42
N ILE A 93 -9.40 17.03 -24.17
CA ILE A 93 -8.88 15.83 -24.85
C ILE A 93 -10.02 15.04 -25.48
N VAL A 94 -9.81 14.63 -26.72
CA VAL A 94 -10.71 13.72 -27.42
C VAL A 94 -10.27 12.27 -27.19
N VAL A 95 -11.17 11.48 -26.63
CA VAL A 95 -10.98 10.05 -26.31
C VAL A 95 -12.05 9.18 -26.95
N SER A 96 -11.76 7.88 -27.06
CA SER A 96 -12.81 6.91 -27.41
C SER A 96 -13.82 6.78 -26.26
N PRO A 97 -15.13 6.64 -26.56
CA PRO A 97 -16.12 6.30 -25.53
C PRO A 97 -15.81 4.96 -24.82
N LEU A 98 -15.11 4.06 -25.52
CA LEU A 98 -14.45 2.90 -24.94
C LEU A 98 -12.96 3.23 -24.83
N ILE A 99 -12.58 3.87 -23.72
CA ILE A 99 -11.21 4.29 -23.44
C ILE A 99 -10.21 3.16 -23.73
N SER A 100 -9.19 3.50 -24.51
CA SER A 100 -8.02 2.68 -24.82
C SER A 100 -6.83 3.07 -23.95
N GLU A 101 -5.82 2.22 -23.84
CA GLU A 101 -4.58 2.54 -23.09
C GLU A 101 -3.86 3.78 -23.65
N ALA A 102 -3.98 4.04 -24.95
CA ALA A 102 -3.46 5.26 -25.57
C ALA A 102 -4.25 6.51 -25.15
N ASP A 103 -5.57 6.39 -24.93
CA ASP A 103 -6.37 7.47 -24.34
C ASP A 103 -5.95 7.72 -22.90
N VAL A 104 -5.65 6.64 -22.15
CA VAL A 104 -5.22 6.75 -20.75
C VAL A 104 -3.94 7.57 -20.64
N LEU A 105 -2.92 7.22 -21.43
CA LEU A 105 -1.65 7.94 -21.46
C LEU A 105 -1.81 9.41 -21.85
N ARG A 106 -2.72 9.74 -22.77
CA ARG A 106 -2.99 11.12 -23.17
C ARG A 106 -3.68 11.92 -22.06
N ILE A 107 -4.66 11.32 -21.38
CA ILE A 107 -5.31 11.95 -20.22
C ILE A 107 -4.29 12.18 -19.10
N SER A 108 -3.46 11.18 -18.77
CA SER A 108 -2.41 11.33 -17.76
C SER A 108 -1.43 12.45 -18.09
N ARG A 109 -1.01 12.56 -19.35
CA ARG A 109 -0.09 13.63 -19.78
C ARG A 109 -0.72 15.01 -19.60
N ALA A 110 -1.94 15.22 -20.09
CA ALA A 110 -2.60 16.51 -19.97
C ALA A 110 -2.93 16.86 -18.51
N PHE A 111 -3.30 15.88 -17.70
CA PHE A 111 -3.49 16.06 -16.25
C PHE A 111 -2.23 16.66 -15.62
N ASN A 112 -1.06 16.09 -15.92
CA ASN A 112 0.24 16.59 -15.42
C ASN A 112 0.57 17.99 -15.97
N GLU A 113 0.41 18.21 -17.28
CA GLU A 113 0.72 19.51 -17.91
C GLU A 113 -0.16 20.65 -17.35
N ILE A 114 -1.42 20.38 -17.01
CA ILE A 114 -2.38 21.39 -16.51
C ILE A 114 -2.17 21.68 -15.02
N THR A 115 -1.81 20.67 -14.23
CA THR A 115 -1.42 20.85 -12.83
C THR A 115 -0.14 21.67 -12.73
N GLU A 116 0.84 21.44 -13.62
CA GLU A 116 2.09 22.22 -13.70
C GLU A 116 1.88 23.71 -14.06
N GLN A 117 0.89 24.05 -14.89
CA GLN A 117 0.67 25.43 -15.37
C GLN A 117 -0.14 26.32 -14.40
N SER A 118 -0.92 25.73 -13.49
CA SER A 118 -1.87 26.47 -12.64
C SER A 118 -1.29 26.92 -11.29
N GLY A 119 0.01 26.72 -11.04
CA GLY A 119 0.63 27.00 -9.74
C GLY A 119 0.11 26.11 -8.59
N GLY A 120 -0.74 25.13 -8.90
CA GLY A 120 -1.21 24.09 -8.01
C GLY A 120 -0.22 22.94 -8.02
N SER A 121 0.75 23.02 -7.12
CA SER A 121 1.70 21.97 -6.70
C SER A 121 1.79 20.77 -7.63
N ALA A 122 2.55 20.95 -8.72
CA ALA A 122 3.14 19.83 -9.43
C ALA A 122 4.17 19.18 -8.50
N ASN A 123 3.87 17.98 -8.03
CA ASN A 123 4.90 17.05 -7.57
C ASN A 123 4.53 15.64 -8.03
N VAL A 124 4.78 15.38 -9.31
CA VAL A 124 4.94 14.02 -9.84
C VAL A 124 6.14 14.02 -10.79
N PHE A 125 7.29 13.67 -10.23
CA PHE A 125 8.55 13.23 -10.87
C PHE A 125 9.40 14.27 -11.61
N GLN A 126 10.10 15.14 -10.87
CA GLN A 126 11.54 15.35 -11.06
C GLN A 126 12.23 15.53 -9.70
N GLU A 127 13.43 14.92 -9.59
CA GLU A 127 14.34 15.05 -8.45
C GLU A 127 14.60 16.52 -8.08
N SER A 128 14.49 16.79 -6.78
CA SER A 128 15.23 17.77 -5.95
C SER A 128 14.39 18.83 -5.22
N GLN A 129 14.45 18.70 -3.89
CA GLN A 129 14.59 19.76 -2.89
C GLN A 129 13.41 20.73 -2.66
N GLY A 130 12.66 20.43 -1.59
CA GLY A 130 12.14 21.43 -0.63
C GLY A 130 10.93 22.28 -1.05
N ILE A 131 9.83 22.10 -0.30
CA ILE A 131 8.99 23.14 0.37
C ILE A 131 7.52 22.66 0.45
N GLY A 132 7.11 22.29 1.68
CA GLY A 132 5.78 22.57 2.27
C GLY A 132 4.64 21.57 2.03
N ASP A 133 4.55 20.52 2.85
CA ASP A 133 3.39 19.61 2.97
C ASP A 133 2.55 19.99 4.21
N THR A 134 1.49 20.79 4.01
CA THR A 134 0.65 21.30 5.13
C THR A 134 -0.23 20.22 5.78
N ALA A 135 -0.49 19.09 5.11
CA ALA A 135 -1.25 17.99 5.67
C ALA A 135 -0.38 17.03 6.49
N GLY A 136 0.86 16.78 6.01
CA GLY A 136 1.89 16.07 6.76
C GLY A 136 2.34 16.84 8.01
N GLU A 137 2.55 18.15 7.90
CA GLU A 137 2.94 19.01 9.03
C GLU A 137 1.91 19.00 10.17
N GLY A 138 0.61 19.11 9.85
CA GLY A 138 -0.45 19.12 10.87
C GLY A 138 -0.57 17.80 11.64
N LEU A 139 -0.32 16.67 10.98
CA LEU A 139 -0.42 15.35 11.59
C LEU A 139 0.87 14.97 12.34
N MET A 140 2.04 15.34 11.83
CA MET A 140 3.30 15.24 12.57
C MET A 140 3.24 16.06 13.85
N THR A 141 2.65 17.26 13.80
CA THR A 141 2.40 18.09 15.00
C THR A 141 1.48 17.40 16.00
N PHE A 142 0.45 16.70 15.53
CA PHE A 142 -0.45 15.92 16.40
C PHE A 142 0.25 14.70 17.02
N MET A 143 1.13 14.03 16.27
CA MET A 143 1.93 12.92 16.76
C MET A 143 2.96 13.34 17.79
N GLU A 144 3.71 14.40 17.50
CA GLU A 144 4.65 15.02 18.44
C GLU A 144 3.93 15.33 19.76
N SER A 145 2.73 15.90 19.69
CA SER A 145 1.86 16.17 20.85
C SER A 145 1.45 14.89 21.61
N LYS A 146 1.05 13.82 20.93
CA LYS A 146 0.62 12.57 21.57
C LYS A 146 1.77 11.77 22.17
N LEU A 147 2.94 11.77 21.53
CA LEU A 147 4.15 11.15 22.08
C LEU A 147 4.64 11.92 23.31
N ASP A 148 4.50 13.24 23.33
CA ASP A 148 4.82 14.05 24.51
C ASP A 148 3.89 13.76 25.70
N GLU A 149 2.61 13.48 25.46
CA GLU A 149 1.63 13.08 26.49
C GLU A 149 1.91 11.70 27.12
N MET A 150 2.71 10.84 26.49
CA MET A 150 3.03 9.50 27.03
C MET A 150 4.05 9.58 28.17
N GLU A 151 3.60 9.26 29.40
CA GLU A 151 4.46 9.08 30.57
C GLU A 151 5.20 7.72 30.50
N GLY A 152 6.51 7.72 30.74
CA GLY A 152 7.32 6.50 30.82
C GLY A 152 8.20 6.18 29.60
N LEU A 153 8.03 6.87 28.47
CA LEU A 153 8.98 6.89 27.35
C LEU A 153 10.10 7.91 27.60
N GLU A 154 11.34 7.54 27.32
CA GLU A 154 12.45 8.48 27.35
C GLU A 154 12.43 9.43 26.15
N CYS A 155 12.97 10.63 26.33
CA CYS A 155 12.95 11.71 25.32
C CYS A 155 13.73 11.32 24.05
N GLN A 156 14.78 10.49 24.18
CA GLN A 156 15.54 9.96 23.05
C GLN A 156 14.71 8.99 22.20
N ASP A 157 13.93 8.11 22.83
CA ASP A 157 13.08 7.14 22.12
C ASP A 157 11.94 7.86 21.38
N LYS A 158 11.35 8.89 22.00
CA LYS A 158 10.34 9.74 21.33
C LYS A 158 10.89 10.43 20.08
N ALA A 159 12.09 11.00 20.19
CA ALA A 159 12.75 11.69 19.08
C ALA A 159 13.10 10.74 17.93
N MET A 160 13.60 9.55 18.26
CA MET A 160 13.98 8.52 17.29
C MET A 160 12.75 7.93 16.59
N ILE A 161 11.66 7.64 17.30
CA ILE A 161 10.39 7.22 16.69
C ILE A 161 9.89 8.28 15.70
N LEU A 162 9.95 9.57 16.07
CA LEU A 162 9.56 10.67 15.19
C LEU A 162 10.47 10.79 13.97
N GLU A 163 11.77 10.61 14.13
CA GLU A 163 12.75 10.65 13.05
C GLU A 163 12.54 9.49 12.07
N ASN A 164 12.34 8.27 12.58
CA ASN A 164 12.07 7.10 11.76
C ASN A 164 10.73 7.22 11.00
N ILE A 165 9.70 7.81 11.63
CA ILE A 165 8.43 8.09 10.97
C ILE A 165 8.57 9.20 9.91
N LYS A 166 9.38 10.24 10.16
CA LYS A 166 9.67 11.27 9.15
C LYS A 166 10.43 10.68 7.96
N GLY A 167 11.50 9.93 8.21
CA GLY A 167 12.28 9.24 7.18
C GLY A 167 11.42 8.25 6.38
N PHE A 168 10.47 7.58 7.03
CA PHE A 168 9.46 6.77 6.38
C PHE A 168 8.61 7.55 5.37
N PHE A 169 8.05 8.71 5.77
CA PHE A 169 7.19 9.51 4.88
C PHE A 169 7.95 10.08 3.69
N GLU A 170 9.19 10.48 3.90
CA GLU A 170 10.08 11.00 2.85
C GLU A 170 10.46 9.88 1.86
N ASN A 171 10.75 8.66 2.33
CA ASN A 171 11.15 7.53 1.48
C ASN A 171 9.97 6.79 0.81
N TYR A 172 8.78 6.78 1.41
CA TYR A 172 7.57 6.18 0.84
C TYR A 172 7.16 6.81 -0.50
N GLN A 173 7.45 8.10 -0.69
CA GLN A 173 7.15 8.82 -1.93
C GLN A 173 8.23 8.66 -3.03
N LEU A 174 9.45 8.23 -2.66
CA LEU A 174 10.61 8.19 -3.56
C LEU A 174 11.00 6.79 -4.07
N SER A 175 10.50 5.70 -3.48
CA SER A 175 11.08 4.38 -3.72
C SER A 175 10.50 3.62 -4.93
N SER A 176 11.41 3.04 -5.74
CA SER A 176 11.12 2.04 -6.79
C SER A 176 10.86 0.67 -6.16
N THR A 177 9.92 0.60 -5.21
CA THR A 177 9.65 -0.63 -4.45
C THR A 177 8.69 -1.55 -5.21
N PRO A 178 8.97 -2.87 -5.23
CA PRO A 178 8.13 -3.84 -5.91
C PRO A 178 6.75 -3.89 -5.26
N PHE A 179 5.72 -4.12 -6.08
CA PHE A 179 4.38 -4.43 -5.59
C PHE A 179 4.36 -5.80 -4.90
N LEU A 180 3.38 -6.02 -4.04
CA LEU A 180 3.20 -7.27 -3.33
C LEU A 180 3.04 -8.45 -4.30
N HIS A 181 2.25 -8.30 -5.36
CA HIS A 181 2.09 -9.34 -6.38
C HIS A 181 3.36 -9.63 -7.20
N GLU A 182 4.37 -8.77 -7.14
CA GLU A 182 5.68 -9.00 -7.78
C GLU A 182 6.61 -9.81 -6.87
N LEU A 183 6.36 -9.80 -5.54
CA LEU A 183 7.12 -10.58 -4.56
C LEU A 183 6.47 -11.93 -4.25
N LEU A 184 5.13 -11.97 -4.12
CA LEU A 184 4.34 -13.17 -3.85
C LEU A 184 3.85 -13.82 -5.15
N ILE A 185 4.81 -14.29 -5.94
CA ILE A 185 4.56 -15.12 -7.12
C ILE A 185 4.13 -16.54 -6.72
N PRO A 186 3.49 -17.32 -7.62
CA PRO A 186 3.02 -18.68 -7.29
C PRO A 186 4.10 -19.61 -6.72
N GLU A 187 5.35 -19.46 -7.17
CA GLU A 187 6.50 -20.25 -6.72
C GLU A 187 6.90 -19.94 -5.28
N HIS A 188 6.50 -18.78 -4.75
CA HIS A 188 6.76 -18.36 -3.38
C HIS A 188 5.58 -18.61 -2.44
N ILE A 189 4.51 -19.26 -2.94
CA ILE A 189 3.30 -19.54 -2.18
C ILE A 189 3.13 -21.05 -2.03
N VAL A 190 2.98 -21.52 -0.79
CA VAL A 190 2.60 -22.91 -0.50
C VAL A 190 1.29 -22.92 0.28
N LEU A 191 0.37 -23.79 -0.12
CA LEU A 191 -0.92 -23.94 0.56
C LEU A 191 -0.96 -25.25 1.32
N ASP A 192 -1.70 -25.24 2.43
CA ASP A 192 -1.97 -26.40 3.28
C ASP A 192 -0.69 -27.07 3.77
N MET A 193 0.22 -26.24 4.28
CA MET A 193 1.47 -26.71 4.88
C MET A 193 1.19 -27.32 6.26
N ASP A 194 1.61 -28.56 6.45
CA ASP A 194 1.54 -29.24 7.74
C ASP A 194 2.72 -28.80 8.63
N CYS A 195 2.42 -28.10 9.72
CA CYS A 195 3.40 -27.66 10.71
C CYS A 195 2.84 -27.89 12.11
N SER A 196 3.66 -28.43 13.00
CA SER A 196 3.24 -28.77 14.37
C SER A 196 3.42 -27.62 15.37
N ASN A 197 4.26 -26.63 15.04
CA ASN A 197 4.62 -25.53 15.93
C ASN A 197 5.11 -24.30 15.13
N TYR A 198 5.23 -23.16 15.81
CA TYR A 198 5.64 -21.90 15.19
C TYR A 198 7.03 -21.97 14.55
N SER A 199 7.96 -22.72 15.13
CA SER A 199 9.33 -22.85 14.61
C SER A 199 9.34 -23.55 13.26
N GLU A 200 8.59 -24.65 13.13
CA GLU A 200 8.37 -25.34 11.85
C GLU A 200 7.70 -24.44 10.82
N ALA A 201 6.70 -23.65 11.22
CA ALA A 201 6.00 -22.75 10.32
C ALA A 201 6.90 -21.60 9.81
N ILE A 202 7.71 -21.00 10.69
CA ILE A 202 8.70 -19.98 10.34
C ILE A 202 9.76 -20.58 9.40
N ALA A 203 10.28 -21.77 9.73
CA ALA A 203 11.27 -22.46 8.91
C ALA A 203 10.72 -22.83 7.54
N ALA A 204 9.49 -23.32 7.44
CA ALA A 204 8.85 -23.66 6.17
C ALA A 204 8.69 -22.44 5.25
N ALA A 205 8.25 -21.30 5.79
CA ALA A 205 8.16 -20.06 5.03
C ALA A 205 9.56 -19.55 4.61
N GLY A 206 10.53 -19.57 5.53
CA GLY A 206 11.91 -19.16 5.27
C GLY A 206 12.62 -20.05 4.24
N GLN A 207 12.34 -21.36 4.22
CA GLN A 207 12.96 -22.31 3.30
C GLN A 207 12.69 -21.94 1.84
N ILE A 208 11.50 -21.43 1.53
CA ILE A 208 11.14 -20.94 0.19
C ILE A 208 12.11 -19.84 -0.27
N LEU A 209 12.41 -18.89 0.62
CA LEU A 209 13.33 -17.79 0.35
C LEU A 209 14.80 -18.25 0.30
N LEU A 210 15.17 -19.24 1.12
CA LEU A 210 16.50 -19.84 1.11
C LEU A 210 16.76 -20.57 -0.21
N ASP A 211 15.80 -21.38 -0.67
CA ASP A 211 15.88 -22.11 -1.94
C ASP A 211 15.92 -21.13 -3.14
N GLY A 212 15.22 -20.01 -3.03
CA GLY A 212 15.25 -18.91 -4.00
C GLY A 212 16.53 -18.06 -3.96
N GLY A 213 17.41 -18.26 -2.97
CA GLY A 213 18.66 -17.52 -2.81
C GLY A 213 18.52 -16.10 -2.25
N PHE A 214 17.36 -15.75 -1.66
CA PHE A 214 17.09 -14.45 -1.07
C PHE A 214 17.72 -14.27 0.32
N ILE A 215 17.97 -15.38 1.02
CA ILE A 215 18.54 -15.40 2.38
C ILE A 215 19.63 -16.48 2.51
N ASP A 216 20.39 -16.41 3.60
CA ASP A 216 21.20 -17.50 4.13
C ASP A 216 20.46 -18.28 5.23
N GLY A 217 20.90 -19.52 5.51
CA GLY A 217 20.26 -20.38 6.51
C GLY A 217 20.23 -19.79 7.92
N CYS A 218 21.23 -18.98 8.29
CA CYS A 218 21.27 -18.28 9.58
C CYS A 218 20.11 -17.28 9.76
N TYR A 219 19.48 -16.82 8.67
CA TYR A 219 18.33 -15.92 8.75
C TYR A 219 17.11 -16.62 9.35
N ILE A 220 16.91 -17.90 9.03
CA ILE A 220 15.82 -18.72 9.61
C ILE A 220 16.05 -18.93 11.10
N GLU A 221 17.28 -19.28 11.47
CA GLU A 221 17.69 -19.44 12.88
C GLU A 221 17.44 -18.15 13.66
N ALA A 222 17.83 -17.00 13.10
CA ALA A 222 17.61 -15.69 13.72
C ALA A 222 16.12 -15.37 13.94
N MET A 223 15.24 -15.65 12.97
CA MET A 223 13.80 -15.43 13.12
C MET A 223 13.19 -16.27 14.26
N VAL A 224 13.59 -17.55 14.36
CA VAL A 224 13.12 -18.46 15.42
C VAL A 224 13.65 -18.01 16.79
N GLU A 225 14.93 -17.64 16.88
CA GLU A 225 15.49 -17.13 18.13
C GLU A 225 14.81 -15.82 18.59
N ASN A 226 14.48 -14.92 17.66
CA ASN A 226 13.85 -13.65 18.00
C ASN A 226 12.46 -13.85 18.61
N ILE A 227 11.63 -14.74 18.06
CA ILE A 227 10.29 -15.01 18.64
C ILE A 227 10.38 -15.71 20.00
N GLU A 228 11.37 -16.57 20.21
CA GLU A 228 11.63 -17.21 21.50
C GLU A 228 12.04 -16.18 22.57
N LYS A 229 12.90 -15.22 22.22
CA LYS A 229 13.40 -14.18 23.13
C LYS A 229 12.33 -13.10 23.39
N ASN A 230 11.76 -12.54 22.33
CA ASN A 230 10.97 -11.32 22.40
C ASN A 230 9.48 -11.62 22.58
N GLY A 231 9.03 -12.83 22.21
CA GLY A 231 7.62 -13.18 22.16
C GLY A 231 7.06 -13.08 20.75
N PRO A 232 5.74 -13.23 20.56
CA PRO A 232 5.07 -13.26 19.26
C PRO A 232 4.94 -11.87 18.59
N TYR A 233 6.00 -11.05 18.58
CA TYR A 233 6.00 -9.70 17.98
C TYR A 233 5.71 -9.73 16.47
N ILE A 234 6.02 -10.85 15.81
CA ILE A 234 5.78 -11.08 14.39
C ILE A 234 4.29 -11.35 14.06
N VAL A 235 3.42 -11.54 15.05
CA VAL A 235 1.98 -11.73 14.83
C VAL A 235 1.31 -10.36 14.71
N VAL A 236 1.07 -9.92 13.47
CA VAL A 236 0.57 -8.57 13.17
C VAL A 236 -0.96 -8.46 13.15
N SER A 237 -1.67 -9.58 13.03
CA SER A 237 -3.12 -9.64 13.16
C SER A 237 -3.58 -11.06 13.50
N GLU A 238 -4.81 -11.23 13.98
CA GLU A 238 -5.40 -12.54 14.26
C GLU A 238 -5.24 -13.49 13.06
N GLY A 239 -4.68 -14.68 13.24
CA GLY A 239 -4.47 -15.63 12.15
C GLY A 239 -3.29 -15.33 11.22
N PHE A 240 -2.47 -14.30 11.46
CA PHE A 240 -1.41 -13.90 10.53
C PHE A 240 -0.07 -13.53 11.20
N ALA A 241 1.01 -14.14 10.74
CA ALA A 241 2.38 -13.82 11.15
C ALA A 241 3.24 -13.34 9.98
N VAL A 242 4.14 -12.38 10.24
CA VAL A 242 5.18 -11.89 9.30
C VAL A 242 6.57 -12.08 9.90
N PRO A 243 7.14 -13.30 9.84
CA PRO A 243 8.51 -13.52 10.31
C PRO A 243 9.52 -12.73 9.49
N HIS A 244 10.40 -12.03 10.18
CA HIS A 244 11.52 -11.28 9.63
C HIS A 244 12.64 -11.20 10.68
N ALA A 245 13.86 -10.96 10.22
CA ALA A 245 15.02 -10.66 11.07
C ALA A 245 15.79 -9.47 10.47
N GLY A 246 16.72 -8.91 11.25
CA GLY A 246 17.58 -7.80 10.81
C GLY A 246 18.29 -8.11 9.48
N PHE A 247 18.49 -7.09 8.64
CA PHE A 247 19.12 -7.24 7.32
C PHE A 247 20.56 -7.79 7.41
N ASP A 248 21.24 -7.59 8.55
CA ASP A 248 22.57 -8.10 8.88
C ASP A 248 22.59 -9.59 9.25
N ALA A 249 21.42 -10.23 9.45
CA ALA A 249 21.29 -11.64 9.82
C ALA A 249 21.37 -12.62 8.64
N GLY A 250 21.88 -12.19 7.47
CA GLY A 250 22.04 -13.03 6.29
C GLY A 250 20.99 -12.83 5.19
N SER A 251 20.39 -11.64 5.12
CA SER A 251 19.53 -11.25 4.01
C SER A 251 20.34 -10.84 2.77
N LYS A 252 19.95 -11.29 1.56
CA LYS A 252 20.69 -11.04 0.31
C LYS A 252 19.91 -10.26 -0.74
N ALA A 253 18.59 -10.35 -0.74
CA ALA A 253 17.71 -9.66 -1.67
C ALA A 253 16.34 -9.45 -1.04
N VAL A 254 15.59 -8.45 -1.50
CA VAL A 254 14.19 -8.29 -1.11
C VAL A 254 13.39 -9.49 -1.60
N GLY A 255 12.68 -10.16 -0.70
CA GLY A 255 11.88 -11.34 -1.02
C GLY A 255 10.72 -11.53 -0.04
N MET A 256 9.62 -12.10 -0.54
CA MET A 256 8.52 -12.56 0.30
C MET A 256 8.11 -13.96 -0.10
N SER A 257 7.76 -14.76 0.90
CA SER A 257 7.10 -16.05 0.72
C SER A 257 5.88 -16.12 1.61
N LEU A 258 4.88 -16.91 1.21
CA LEU A 258 3.66 -17.08 2.00
C LEU A 258 3.29 -18.55 2.08
N ILE A 259 3.04 -19.02 3.29
CA ILE A 259 2.42 -20.32 3.53
C ILE A 259 1.04 -20.15 4.15
N ARG A 260 0.06 -20.91 3.66
CA ARG A 260 -1.18 -21.21 4.38
C ARG A 260 -0.99 -22.53 5.12
N LEU A 261 -1.24 -22.54 6.42
CA LEU A 261 -1.13 -23.74 7.25
C LEU A 261 -2.35 -24.65 7.05
N GLU A 262 -2.14 -25.97 7.05
CA GLU A 262 -3.24 -26.93 7.00
C GLU A 262 -4.10 -26.86 8.28
N ASN A 263 -3.44 -26.70 9.42
CA ASN A 263 -4.07 -26.49 10.72
C ASN A 263 -3.48 -25.27 11.39
N SER A 264 -4.30 -24.46 12.07
CA SER A 264 -3.82 -23.27 12.77
C SER A 264 -2.76 -23.66 13.82
N VAL A 265 -1.67 -22.91 13.85
CA VAL A 265 -0.53 -23.14 14.75
C VAL A 265 -0.53 -22.10 15.86
N ASP A 266 -0.22 -22.52 17.09
CA ASP A 266 -0.06 -21.61 18.23
C ASP A 266 1.32 -20.93 18.17
N PHE A 267 1.31 -19.61 18.06
CA PHE A 267 2.51 -18.76 18.06
C PHE A 267 2.83 -18.18 19.44
N ASN A 268 2.03 -18.46 20.47
CA ASN A 268 2.34 -17.97 21.79
C ASN A 268 3.56 -18.71 22.38
N THR A 269 4.68 -18.01 22.47
CA THR A 269 5.93 -18.53 23.06
C THR A 269 6.02 -18.32 24.58
N LYS A 270 5.07 -17.58 25.17
CA LYS A 270 5.02 -17.27 26.61
C LYS A 270 3.80 -17.92 27.27
N THR A 271 3.77 -17.96 28.61
CA THR A 271 2.60 -18.44 29.35
C THR A 271 1.41 -17.51 29.10
N GLY A 272 0.32 -18.02 28.54
CA GLY A 272 -0.88 -17.24 28.25
C GLY A 272 -1.88 -17.98 27.38
N SER A 273 -2.87 -17.25 26.85
CA SER A 273 -3.82 -17.78 25.87
C SER A 273 -3.12 -18.08 24.54
N PRO A 274 -3.50 -19.14 23.82
CA PRO A 274 -2.97 -19.42 22.49
C PRO A 274 -3.17 -18.26 21.51
N ILE A 275 -2.23 -18.08 20.60
CA ILE A 275 -2.30 -17.13 19.47
C ILE A 275 -2.29 -17.95 18.20
N TRP A 276 -3.48 -18.24 17.67
CA TRP A 276 -3.64 -19.07 16.49
C TRP A 276 -3.28 -18.30 15.21
N VAL A 277 -2.45 -18.91 14.38
CA VAL A 277 -1.99 -18.39 13.10
C VAL A 277 -2.36 -19.38 11.99
N ASP A 278 -2.94 -18.88 10.91
CA ASP A 278 -3.33 -19.65 9.71
C ASP A 278 -2.39 -19.38 8.53
N TYR A 279 -1.74 -18.22 8.53
CA TYR A 279 -0.87 -17.78 7.44
C TYR A 279 0.44 -17.21 7.98
N VAL A 280 1.55 -17.59 7.35
CA VAL A 280 2.87 -17.11 7.69
C VAL A 280 3.51 -16.55 6.43
N CYS A 281 3.77 -15.24 6.41
CA CYS A 281 4.43 -14.59 5.28
C CYS A 281 5.82 -14.14 5.68
N CYS A 282 6.84 -14.89 5.27
CA CYS A 282 8.22 -14.53 5.56
C CYS A 282 8.66 -13.36 4.66
N LEU A 283 9.40 -12.45 5.25
CA LEU A 283 9.90 -11.24 4.60
C LEU A 283 11.42 -11.16 4.79
N SER A 284 12.14 -10.92 3.70
CA SER A 284 13.58 -10.64 3.67
C SER A 284 13.82 -9.30 3.01
N THR A 285 14.73 -8.53 3.61
CA THR A 285 14.99 -7.12 3.25
C THR A 285 16.49 -6.88 3.30
N VAL A 286 17.04 -6.13 2.35
CA VAL A 286 18.48 -5.78 2.31
C VAL A 286 18.77 -4.42 2.90
N ASP A 287 17.71 -3.75 3.38
CA ASP A 287 17.68 -2.38 3.85
C ASP A 287 16.38 -2.18 4.66
N ASP A 288 16.41 -1.31 5.66
CA ASP A 288 15.29 -1.05 6.58
C ASP A 288 14.10 -0.37 5.88
N GLN A 289 14.31 0.26 4.72
CA GLN A 289 13.27 1.05 4.03
C GLN A 289 12.68 0.41 2.75
N GLN A 290 13.36 -0.56 2.10
CA GLN A 290 13.07 -0.95 0.70
C GLN A 290 11.92 -1.96 0.47
N HIS A 291 11.15 -2.30 1.50
CA HIS A 291 10.15 -3.37 1.42
C HIS A 291 8.80 -2.99 2.04
N LEU A 292 8.76 -1.85 2.73
CA LEU A 292 7.66 -1.45 3.59
C LEU A 292 6.35 -1.28 2.82
N LYS A 293 6.40 -0.82 1.56
CA LYS A 293 5.20 -0.66 0.70
C LYS A 293 4.47 -1.99 0.42
N ALA A 294 5.20 -3.02 -0.02
CA ALA A 294 4.62 -4.34 -0.26
C ALA A 294 4.09 -4.94 1.04
N PHE A 295 4.82 -4.73 2.15
CA PHE A 295 4.40 -5.13 3.47
C PHE A 295 3.12 -4.41 3.96
N PHE A 296 2.91 -3.12 3.69
CA PHE A 296 1.63 -2.45 4.01
C PHE A 296 0.48 -2.95 3.16
N HIS A 297 0.70 -3.14 1.85
CA HIS A 297 -0.31 -3.75 1.01
C HIS A 297 -0.70 -5.13 1.55
N LEU A 298 0.28 -5.92 1.97
CA LEU A 298 0.06 -7.21 2.60
C LEU A 298 -0.78 -7.06 3.87
N VAL A 299 -0.36 -6.27 4.85
CA VAL A 299 -1.11 -6.05 6.11
C VAL A 299 -2.53 -5.52 5.84
N ASN A 300 -2.72 -4.60 4.89
CA ASN A 300 -4.03 -4.05 4.54
C ASN A 300 -4.93 -5.09 3.86
N ILE A 301 -4.37 -5.95 3.00
CA ILE A 301 -5.09 -7.06 2.36
C ILE A 301 -5.54 -8.06 3.43
N LEU A 302 -4.65 -8.40 4.35
CA LEU A 302 -4.86 -9.48 5.31
C LEU A 302 -5.71 -9.09 6.50
N THR A 303 -5.75 -7.80 6.87
CA THR A 303 -6.61 -7.34 7.96
C THR A 303 -8.09 -7.25 7.54
N ASP A 304 -8.43 -7.39 6.25
CA ASP A 304 -9.80 -7.49 5.77
C ASP A 304 -10.35 -8.93 5.94
N PRO A 305 -11.37 -9.15 6.81
CA PRO A 305 -11.90 -10.50 7.07
C PRO A 305 -12.42 -11.21 5.82
N ARG A 306 -12.93 -10.46 4.83
CA ARG A 306 -13.43 -11.03 3.57
C ARG A 306 -12.31 -11.60 2.72
N VAL A 307 -11.15 -10.97 2.77
CA VAL A 307 -9.97 -11.45 2.05
C VAL A 307 -9.47 -12.75 2.67
N LYS A 308 -9.46 -12.85 4.00
CA LYS A 308 -9.11 -14.11 4.69
C LYS A 308 -10.01 -15.26 4.26
N GLU A 309 -11.32 -15.04 4.18
CA GLU A 309 -12.27 -16.05 3.68
C GLU A 309 -11.95 -16.49 2.24
N ASP A 310 -11.61 -15.55 1.36
CA ASP A 310 -11.25 -15.89 -0.02
C ASP A 310 -9.90 -16.62 -0.11
N PHE A 311 -8.92 -16.23 0.70
CA PHE A 311 -7.62 -16.88 0.81
C PHE A 311 -7.75 -18.32 1.34
N HIS A 312 -8.67 -18.57 2.27
CA HIS A 312 -8.99 -19.93 2.71
C HIS A 312 -9.60 -20.80 1.60
N ARG A 313 -10.31 -20.20 0.64
CA ARG A 313 -10.92 -20.91 -0.49
C ARG A 313 -10.00 -21.12 -1.68
N ALA A 314 -8.80 -20.55 -1.66
CA ALA A 314 -7.84 -20.76 -2.74
C ALA A 314 -7.43 -22.24 -2.81
N GLU A 315 -7.52 -22.83 -4.00
CA GLU A 315 -7.20 -24.25 -4.24
C GLU A 315 -5.81 -24.43 -4.87
N SER A 316 -5.13 -23.33 -5.22
CA SER A 316 -3.79 -23.38 -5.79
C SER A 316 -2.97 -22.11 -5.52
N PRO A 317 -1.63 -22.22 -5.45
CA PRO A 317 -0.74 -21.06 -5.34
C PRO A 317 -0.97 -20.00 -6.43
N LYS A 318 -1.25 -20.44 -7.66
CA LYS A 318 -1.55 -19.54 -8.79
C LYS A 318 -2.82 -18.74 -8.58
N GLN A 319 -3.88 -19.38 -8.08
CA GLN A 319 -5.12 -18.70 -7.74
C GLN A 319 -4.89 -17.71 -6.59
N PHE A 320 -4.14 -18.11 -5.57
CA PHE A 320 -3.81 -17.25 -4.43
C PHE A 320 -3.03 -16.00 -4.87
N ALA A 321 -1.97 -16.16 -5.67
CA ALA A 321 -1.21 -15.04 -6.24
C ALA A 321 -2.08 -14.09 -7.06
N GLN A 322 -3.03 -14.64 -7.84
CA GLN A 322 -3.98 -13.82 -8.59
C GLN A 322 -4.93 -13.05 -7.67
N MET A 323 -5.40 -13.66 -6.58
CA MET A 323 -6.22 -12.97 -5.57
C MET A 323 -5.45 -11.83 -4.91
N ILE A 324 -4.18 -12.05 -4.53
CA ILE A 324 -3.29 -11.00 -3.99
C ILE A 324 -3.24 -9.84 -4.98
N LYS A 325 -2.95 -10.12 -6.26
CA LYS A 325 -2.90 -9.10 -7.30
C LYS A 325 -4.22 -8.34 -7.44
N ASP A 326 -5.35 -9.04 -7.46
CA ASP A 326 -6.66 -8.42 -7.59
C ASP A 326 -7.00 -7.54 -6.37
N TYR A 327 -6.63 -7.98 -5.18
CA TYR A 327 -6.84 -7.21 -3.95
C TYR A 327 -5.91 -6.01 -3.84
N GLU A 328 -4.65 -6.17 -4.20
CA GLU A 328 -3.68 -5.09 -4.26
C GLU A 328 -4.10 -4.04 -5.29
N LEU A 329 -4.54 -4.45 -6.49
CA LEU A 329 -5.10 -3.53 -7.48
C LEU A 329 -6.36 -2.86 -6.97
N LYS A 330 -7.27 -3.56 -6.27
CA LYS A 330 -8.45 -2.94 -5.65
C LYS A 330 -8.08 -1.96 -4.54
N LEU A 331 -7.03 -2.21 -3.76
CA LEU A 331 -6.54 -1.25 -2.76
C LEU A 331 -6.00 -0.01 -3.45
N ILE A 332 -5.13 -0.18 -4.45
CA ILE A 332 -4.58 0.93 -5.25
C ILE A 332 -5.70 1.72 -5.93
N LEU A 333 -6.75 1.04 -6.43
CA LEU A 333 -7.90 1.69 -7.05
C LEU A 333 -8.81 2.37 -6.03
N LYS A 334 -9.05 1.78 -4.85
CA LYS A 334 -9.78 2.42 -3.75
C LYS A 334 -9.03 3.63 -3.20
N ASP A 335 -7.70 3.56 -3.14
CA ASP A 335 -6.83 4.68 -2.80
C ASP A 335 -6.89 5.80 -3.85
N LYS A 336 -7.29 5.49 -5.09
CA LYS A 336 -7.54 6.46 -6.16
C LYS A 336 -8.99 6.94 -6.24
N GLU A 337 -9.96 6.16 -5.75
CA GLU A 337 -11.39 6.51 -5.72
C GLU A 337 -11.80 7.29 -4.45
N ARG A 338 -11.03 7.18 -3.36
CA ARG A 338 -11.23 7.88 -2.07
C ARG A 338 -10.43 9.16 -1.92
N ARG A 339 -9.65 9.46 -2.94
CA ARG A 339 -8.73 10.58 -3.08
C ARG A 339 -9.43 11.65 -3.90
#